data_AF-A0A0T7BP09-F1
#
_entry.id   AF-A0A0T7BP09-F1
#
_cell.length_a   1.000
_cell.length_b   1.000
_cell.length_c   1.000
_cell.angle_alpha   90.00
_cell.angle_beta   90.00
_cell.angle_gamma   90.00
#
_symmetry.space_group_name_H-M   'P 1'
#
loop_
_entity.id
_entity.type
_entity.pdbx_description
1 polymer ?
#
loop_
_entity_poly.entity_id
_entity_poly.type
_entity_poly.pdbx_seq_one_letter_code
_entity_poly.pdbx_strand_id
1 'polypeptide(L)'
;MITIDDSDKARIAKIGANKLFDVEYETRQKMSNLELIEVFERAWEKVLENRVNNAEIISSEEVARRLLDKYHGFIDPQQEHRSFHYLKAEFIAQLIKTDSNTYKLTQIWRVASSDTYPKTLFISFSSVEERNRFDELARSLQYTDEELGLLLIRNFMNLHPDYQPDKGVSSDNN
;
A
#
# COMPACT_ATOMS: atom_id res chain seq x y z
N MET A 1 -22.99 -4.99 -8.32
CA MET A 1 -23.44 -4.62 -6.95
C MET A 1 -22.63 -5.43 -5.96
N ILE A 2 -22.12 -4.82 -4.88
CA ILE A 2 -21.33 -5.52 -3.86
C ILE A 2 -22.15 -5.62 -2.57
N THR A 3 -22.38 -6.84 -2.08
CA THR A 3 -23.07 -7.11 -0.83
C THR A 3 -22.08 -7.44 0.28
N ILE A 4 -22.43 -7.12 1.52
CA ILE A 4 -21.55 -7.29 2.68
C ILE A 4 -22.42 -7.65 3.87
N ASP A 5 -22.14 -8.79 4.51
CA ASP A 5 -22.88 -9.21 5.70
C ASP A 5 -22.49 -8.35 6.90
N ASP A 6 -23.41 -8.12 7.83
CA ASP A 6 -23.15 -7.30 9.02
C ASP A 6 -22.00 -7.84 9.89
N SER A 7 -21.82 -9.17 9.94
CA SER A 7 -20.69 -9.80 10.61
C SER A 7 -19.36 -9.46 9.93
N ASP A 8 -19.33 -9.41 8.60
CA ASP A 8 -18.16 -9.01 7.81
C ASP A 8 -17.90 -7.51 7.91
N LYS A 9 -18.93 -6.65 7.86
CA LYS A 9 -18.81 -5.21 8.10
C LYS A 9 -18.17 -4.94 9.46
N ALA A 10 -18.73 -5.52 10.52
CA ALA A 10 -18.23 -5.35 11.89
C ALA A 10 -16.79 -5.84 12.01
N ARG A 11 -16.48 -7.03 11.49
CA ARG A 11 -15.13 -7.60 11.53
C ARG A 11 -14.14 -6.72 10.78
N ILE A 12 -14.44 -6.34 9.54
CA ILE A 12 -13.58 -5.51 8.70
C ILE A 12 -13.36 -4.13 9.34
N ALA A 13 -14.41 -3.51 9.88
CA ALA A 13 -14.26 -2.27 10.64
C ALA A 13 -13.56 -2.47 11.98
N LYS A 14 -13.50 -3.67 12.56
CA LYS A 14 -12.71 -3.93 13.78
C LYS A 14 -11.22 -4.04 13.48
N ILE A 15 -10.85 -4.83 12.48
CA ILE A 15 -9.46 -5.25 12.23
C ILE A 15 -8.79 -4.51 11.07
N GLY A 16 -9.57 -3.88 10.20
CA GLY A 16 -9.08 -3.17 9.01
C GLY A 16 -8.28 -1.91 9.37
N ALA A 17 -7.58 -1.34 8.40
CA ALA A 17 -6.64 -0.23 8.64
C ALA A 17 -7.34 1.07 9.09
N ASN A 18 -6.80 1.78 10.09
CA ASN A 18 -7.40 3.00 10.67
C ASN A 18 -7.73 4.07 9.63
N LYS A 19 -6.80 4.30 8.71
CA LYS A 19 -6.94 5.29 7.64
C LYS A 19 -8.13 5.03 6.72
N LEU A 20 -8.67 3.81 6.72
CA LEU A 20 -9.81 3.45 5.87
C LEU A 20 -11.15 3.91 6.45
N PHE A 21 -11.25 4.05 7.78
CA PHE A 21 -12.53 4.19 8.49
C PHE A 21 -12.68 5.50 9.26
N ASP A 22 -11.77 6.46 9.06
CA ASP A 22 -11.76 7.78 9.72
C ASP A 22 -11.82 7.75 11.27
N VAL A 23 -11.66 6.57 11.87
CA VAL A 23 -11.71 6.32 13.32
C VAL A 23 -10.50 5.48 13.73
N GLU A 24 -9.82 5.90 14.79
CA GLU A 24 -8.61 5.24 15.29
C GLU A 24 -8.84 3.80 15.75
N TYR A 25 -7.79 2.97 15.62
CA TYR A 25 -7.84 1.53 15.95
C TYR A 25 -8.35 1.30 17.37
N GLU A 26 -7.76 1.99 18.34
CA GLU A 26 -8.02 1.80 19.76
C GLU A 26 -9.46 2.14 20.13
N THR A 27 -10.05 3.13 19.45
CA THR A 27 -11.45 3.50 19.62
C THR A 27 -12.35 2.40 19.05
N ARG A 28 -12.06 1.91 17.83
CA ARG A 28 -12.81 0.79 17.21
C ARG A 28 -12.73 -0.51 18.02
N GLN A 29 -11.62 -0.73 18.75
CA GLN A 29 -11.52 -1.88 19.64
C GLN A 29 -12.54 -1.86 20.79
N LYS A 30 -12.99 -0.67 21.20
CA LYS A 30 -13.97 -0.49 22.28
C LYS A 30 -15.42 -0.37 21.79
N MET A 31 -15.61 -0.16 20.49
CA MET A 31 -16.93 -0.09 19.87
C MET A 31 -17.65 -1.44 19.85
N SER A 32 -18.96 -1.37 20.00
CA SER A 32 -19.91 -2.47 19.76
C SER A 32 -20.00 -2.84 18.28
N ASN A 33 -20.57 -4.00 17.98
CA ASN A 33 -20.75 -4.42 16.58
C ASN A 33 -21.62 -3.45 15.78
N LEU A 34 -22.66 -2.87 16.40
CA LEU A 34 -23.55 -1.92 15.75
C LEU A 34 -22.78 -0.66 15.32
N GLU A 35 -21.99 -0.08 16.21
CA GLU A 35 -21.16 1.10 15.92
C GLU A 35 -20.12 0.80 14.81
N LEU A 36 -19.56 -0.41 14.79
CA LEU A 36 -18.60 -0.82 13.76
C LEU A 36 -19.26 -0.98 12.39
N ILE A 37 -20.50 -1.48 12.34
CA ILE A 37 -21.31 -1.55 11.11
C ILE A 37 -21.55 -0.14 10.59
N GLU A 38 -21.98 0.80 11.44
CA GLU A 38 -22.22 2.19 11.04
C GLU A 38 -20.93 2.90 10.56
N VAL A 39 -19.79 2.63 11.20
CA VAL A 39 -18.47 3.11 10.74
C VAL A 39 -18.15 2.56 9.36
N PHE A 40 -18.37 1.26 9.15
CA PHE A 40 -18.15 0.63 7.86
C PHE A 40 -19.03 1.22 6.77
N GLU A 41 -20.35 1.29 7.00
CA GLU A 41 -21.34 1.76 6.02
C GLU A 41 -21.05 3.19 5.56
N ARG A 42 -20.72 4.08 6.51
CA ARG A 42 -20.31 5.45 6.18
C ARG A 42 -19.10 5.51 5.25
N ALA A 43 -18.08 4.69 5.51
CA ALA A 43 -16.90 4.63 4.64
C ALA A 43 -17.23 4.00 3.28
N TRP A 44 -18.07 2.96 3.29
CA TRP A 44 -18.47 2.20 2.12
C TRP A 44 -19.23 3.05 1.11
N GLU A 45 -20.34 3.66 1.54
CA GLU A 45 -21.22 4.48 0.72
C GLU A 45 -20.51 5.74 0.20
N LYS A 46 -19.69 6.37 1.04
CA LYS A 46 -19.04 7.64 0.70
C LYS A 46 -17.92 7.45 -0.32
N VAL A 47 -17.15 6.37 -0.23
CA VAL A 47 -15.90 6.25 -0.99
C VAL A 47 -15.58 4.84 -1.49
N LEU A 48 -15.70 3.81 -0.64
CA LEU A 48 -15.08 2.52 -0.94
C LEU A 48 -15.80 1.77 -2.06
N GLU A 49 -17.12 1.81 -2.09
CA GLU A 49 -17.90 1.07 -3.09
C GLU A 49 -17.50 1.47 -4.51
N ASN A 50 -17.47 2.78 -4.79
CA ASN A 50 -17.10 3.27 -6.10
C ASN A 50 -15.65 2.94 -6.47
N ARG A 51 -14.73 2.98 -5.49
CA ARG A 51 -13.33 2.63 -5.73
C ARG A 51 -13.15 1.15 -6.06
N VAL A 52 -13.80 0.25 -5.30
CA VAL A 52 -13.73 -1.20 -5.52
C VAL A 52 -14.41 -1.59 -6.83
N ASN A 53 -15.52 -0.94 -7.20
CA ASN A 53 -16.20 -1.23 -8.45
C ASN A 53 -15.37 -0.88 -9.70
N ASN A 54 -14.53 0.15 -9.63
CA ASN A 54 -13.69 0.64 -10.74
C ASN A 54 -12.20 0.24 -10.60
N ALA A 55 -11.89 -0.63 -9.65
CA ALA A 55 -10.54 -1.06 -9.34
C ALA A 55 -9.97 -2.02 -10.40
N GLU A 56 -8.65 -2.07 -10.49
CA GLU A 56 -7.94 -3.04 -11.32
C GLU A 56 -8.07 -4.44 -10.71
N ILE A 57 -8.44 -5.42 -11.55
CA ILE A 57 -8.44 -6.83 -11.15
C ILE A 57 -7.01 -7.36 -11.19
N ILE A 58 -6.56 -7.96 -10.10
CA ILE A 58 -5.20 -8.51 -9.94
C ILE A 58 -5.26 -10.00 -9.59
N SER A 59 -4.18 -10.74 -9.87
CA SER A 59 -4.12 -12.17 -9.57
C SER A 59 -3.80 -12.44 -8.10
N SER A 60 -4.17 -13.62 -7.59
CA SER A 60 -3.84 -14.05 -6.23
C SER A 60 -2.34 -14.07 -5.94
N GLU A 61 -1.51 -14.38 -6.94
CA GLU A 61 -0.04 -14.35 -6.81
C GLU A 61 0.48 -12.92 -6.64
N GLU A 62 -0.14 -11.95 -7.31
CA GLU A 62 0.18 -10.53 -7.11
C GLU A 62 -0.24 -10.07 -5.71
N VAL A 63 -1.42 -10.49 -5.23
CA VAL A 63 -1.87 -10.20 -3.86
C VAL A 63 -0.89 -10.75 -2.83
N ALA A 64 -0.47 -12.01 -2.97
CA ALA A 64 0.49 -12.63 -2.06
C ALA A 64 1.84 -11.91 -2.05
N ARG A 65 2.30 -11.41 -3.20
CA ARG A 65 3.54 -10.61 -3.27
C ARG A 65 3.43 -9.25 -2.59
N ARG A 66 2.24 -8.64 -2.57
CA ARG A 66 2.01 -7.29 -1.99
C ARG A 66 1.65 -7.33 -0.51
N LEU A 67 1.05 -8.41 -0.03
CA LEU A 67 0.64 -8.55 1.37
C LEU A 67 1.71 -9.25 2.22
N LEU A 68 1.76 -8.87 3.50
CA LEU A 68 2.61 -9.54 4.50
C LEU A 68 2.20 -11.01 4.66
N ASP A 69 3.17 -11.89 4.91
CA ASP A 69 3.01 -13.36 5.02
C ASP A 69 1.87 -13.78 5.95
N LYS A 70 1.65 -13.04 7.05
CA LYS A 70 0.56 -13.32 8.00
C LYS A 70 -0.84 -13.28 7.39
N TYR A 71 -1.00 -12.63 6.22
CA TYR A 71 -2.27 -12.56 5.50
C TYR A 71 -2.43 -13.65 4.45
N HIS A 72 -1.36 -14.38 4.08
CA HIS A 72 -1.39 -15.32 2.96
C HIS A 72 -2.40 -16.47 3.17
N GLY A 73 -2.59 -16.92 4.41
CA GLY A 73 -3.58 -17.94 4.74
C GLY A 73 -5.05 -17.52 4.54
N PHE A 74 -5.31 -16.22 4.31
CA PHE A 74 -6.64 -15.68 4.06
C PHE A 74 -6.88 -15.30 2.59
N ILE A 75 -5.85 -15.41 1.74
CA ILE A 75 -5.95 -15.17 0.31
C ILE A 75 -6.60 -16.41 -0.32
N ASP A 76 -7.73 -16.21 -0.99
CA ASP A 76 -8.44 -17.26 -1.71
C ASP A 76 -8.26 -17.07 -3.22
N PRO A 77 -7.50 -17.96 -3.92
CA PRO A 77 -7.29 -17.89 -5.36
C PRO A 77 -8.56 -18.04 -6.20
N GLN A 78 -9.65 -18.56 -5.64
CA GLN A 78 -10.93 -18.71 -6.34
C GLN A 78 -11.80 -17.45 -6.27
N GLN A 79 -11.38 -16.45 -5.49
CA GLN A 79 -12.06 -15.16 -5.36
C GLN A 79 -11.39 -14.11 -6.25
N GLU A 80 -12.16 -13.11 -6.65
CA GLU A 80 -11.66 -11.99 -7.43
C GLU A 80 -10.98 -10.98 -6.52
N HIS A 81 -9.78 -10.54 -6.88
CA HIS A 81 -9.04 -9.52 -6.13
C HIS A 81 -8.99 -8.21 -6.91
N ARG A 82 -9.23 -7.11 -6.21
CA ARG A 82 -9.25 -5.77 -6.80
C ARG A 82 -8.35 -4.81 -6.04
N SER A 83 -7.40 -4.18 -6.74
CA SER A 83 -6.50 -3.16 -6.17
C SER A 83 -7.00 -1.74 -6.45
N PHE A 84 -6.98 -0.91 -5.42
CA PHE A 84 -7.36 0.49 -5.52
C PHE A 84 -6.57 1.37 -4.56
N HIS A 85 -6.53 2.66 -4.87
CA HIS A 85 -5.85 3.66 -4.05
C HIS A 85 -6.85 4.50 -3.27
N TYR A 86 -6.56 4.78 -1.99
CA TYR A 86 -7.29 5.72 -1.15
C TYR A 86 -6.35 6.38 -0.15
N LEU A 87 -6.49 7.70 0.08
CA LEU A 87 -5.65 8.48 1.00
C LEU A 87 -4.13 8.20 0.88
N LYS A 88 -3.62 8.13 -0.36
CA LYS A 88 -2.20 7.86 -0.69
C LYS A 88 -1.67 6.48 -0.22
N ALA A 89 -2.56 5.54 0.04
CA ALA A 89 -2.26 4.15 0.32
C ALA A 89 -2.98 3.24 -0.68
N GLU A 90 -2.38 2.09 -0.96
CA GLU A 90 -2.98 1.04 -1.76
C GLU A 90 -3.75 0.07 -0.86
N PHE A 91 -4.87 -0.43 -1.37
CA PHE A 91 -5.73 -1.41 -0.74
C PHE A 91 -6.10 -2.50 -1.73
N ILE A 92 -6.31 -3.70 -1.21
CA ILE A 92 -6.77 -4.86 -1.98
C ILE A 92 -8.06 -5.36 -1.35
N ALA A 93 -9.11 -5.48 -2.17
CA ALA A 93 -10.38 -6.11 -1.81
C ALA A 93 -10.44 -7.53 -2.38
N GLN A 94 -10.95 -8.48 -1.60
CA GLN A 94 -11.26 -9.84 -2.04
C GLN A 94 -12.78 -10.01 -2.13
N LEU A 95 -13.24 -10.47 -3.29
CA LEU A 95 -14.64 -10.52 -3.66
C LEU A 95 -15.01 -11.93 -4.12
N ILE A 96 -16.03 -12.52 -3.50
CA ILE A 96 -16.64 -13.74 -4.01
C ILE A 96 -17.78 -13.38 -4.96
N LYS A 97 -17.80 -13.97 -6.16
CA LYS A 97 -18.91 -13.80 -7.10
C LYS A 97 -20.09 -14.65 -6.65
N THR A 98 -21.23 -14.03 -6.35
CA THR A 98 -22.45 -14.75 -5.91
C THR A 98 -23.41 -15.01 -7.06
N ASP A 99 -23.49 -14.09 -8.01
CA ASP A 99 -24.32 -14.17 -9.21
C ASP A 99 -23.60 -13.52 -10.41
N SER A 100 -24.25 -13.50 -11.58
CA SER A 100 -23.69 -12.95 -12.82
C SER A 100 -23.12 -11.52 -12.69
N ASN A 101 -23.71 -10.68 -11.83
CA ASN A 101 -23.29 -9.28 -11.62
C ASN A 101 -23.23 -8.84 -10.14
N THR A 102 -23.24 -9.80 -9.22
CA THR A 102 -23.24 -9.55 -7.78
C THR A 102 -22.00 -10.18 -7.14
N TYR A 103 -21.34 -9.38 -6.32
CA TYR A 103 -20.14 -9.77 -5.59
C TYR A 103 -20.40 -9.62 -4.10
N LYS A 104 -19.75 -10.42 -3.27
CA LYS A 104 -19.71 -10.22 -1.82
C LYS A 104 -18.28 -9.91 -1.39
N LEU A 105 -18.10 -8.84 -0.61
CA LEU A 105 -16.79 -8.49 -0.04
C LEU A 105 -16.48 -9.40 1.14
N THR A 106 -15.38 -10.14 1.06
CA THR A 106 -14.95 -11.05 2.12
C THR A 106 -13.76 -10.49 2.89
N GLN A 107 -12.83 -9.79 2.23
CA GLN A 107 -11.67 -9.20 2.89
C GLN A 107 -11.31 -7.86 2.26
N ILE A 108 -10.69 -7.00 3.07
CA ILE A 108 -10.02 -5.78 2.59
C ILE A 108 -8.73 -5.61 3.38
N TRP A 109 -7.63 -5.41 2.66
CA TRP A 109 -6.32 -5.20 3.24
C TRP A 109 -5.77 -3.87 2.81
N ARG A 110 -5.09 -3.20 3.72
CA ARG A 110 -4.15 -2.14 3.36
C ARG A 110 -2.85 -2.81 2.96
N VAL A 111 -2.40 -2.54 1.75
CA VAL A 111 -1.07 -2.95 1.32
C VAL A 111 -0.08 -2.15 2.15
N ALA A 112 0.82 -2.86 2.84
CA ALA A 112 1.91 -2.21 3.53
C ALA A 112 2.66 -1.38 2.49
N SER A 113 3.05 -0.15 2.83
CA SER A 113 3.98 0.58 1.98
C SER A 113 5.30 -0.18 2.05
N SER A 114 5.49 -1.16 1.18
CA SER A 114 6.73 -1.89 1.06
C SER A 114 7.76 -0.98 0.41
N ASP A 115 9.03 -1.21 0.72
CA ASP A 115 10.17 -0.63 0.01
C ASP A 115 10.17 -0.97 -1.49
N THR A 116 9.22 -1.77 -1.99
CA THR A 116 8.96 -2.01 -3.42
C THR A 116 8.41 -0.77 -4.14
N TYR A 117 7.89 0.21 -3.40
CA TYR A 117 7.67 1.57 -3.87
C TYR A 117 8.36 2.53 -2.90
N PRO A 118 9.68 2.75 -3.05
CA PRO A 118 10.41 3.61 -2.14
C PRO A 118 9.86 5.02 -2.26
N LYS A 119 9.09 5.45 -1.27
CA LYS A 119 8.79 6.88 -1.05
C LYS A 119 10.02 7.63 -0.51
N THR A 120 11.04 6.87 -0.11
CA THR A 120 12.26 7.36 0.50
C THR A 120 13.43 6.78 -0.25
N LEU A 121 14.31 7.66 -0.71
CA LEU A 121 15.54 7.29 -1.37
C LEU A 121 16.70 7.59 -0.43
N PHE A 122 17.56 6.61 -0.21
CA PHE A 122 18.75 6.76 0.62
C PHE A 122 19.97 6.93 -0.28
N ILE A 123 20.69 8.04 -0.10
CA ILE A 123 22.00 8.27 -0.72
C ILE A 123 23.04 8.02 0.36
N SER A 124 23.87 7.00 0.16
CA SER A 124 24.96 6.65 1.06
C SER A 124 26.28 7.16 0.48
N PHE A 125 27.13 7.69 1.35
CA PHE A 125 28.49 8.12 1.02
C PHE A 125 29.48 7.23 1.77
N SER A 126 30.65 6.96 1.17
CA SER A 126 31.64 6.08 1.80
C SER A 126 32.35 6.76 2.99
N SER A 127 32.28 8.10 3.05
CA SER A 127 32.84 8.90 4.13
C SER A 127 32.04 10.19 4.38
N VAL A 128 32.30 10.82 5.52
CA VAL A 128 31.72 12.13 5.85
C VAL A 128 32.24 13.21 4.90
N GLU A 129 33.49 13.09 4.46
CA GLU A 129 34.12 14.01 3.51
C GLU A 129 33.41 13.97 2.15
N GLU A 130 33.00 12.80 1.67
CA GLU A 130 32.22 12.66 0.43
C GLU A 130 30.83 13.28 0.55
N ARG A 131 30.16 13.07 1.69
CA ARG A 131 28.88 13.72 1.97
C ARG A 131 29.00 15.24 1.97
N ASN A 132 30.04 15.79 2.60
CA ASN A 132 30.26 17.23 2.65
C ASN A 132 30.55 17.82 1.26
N ARG A 133 31.35 17.13 0.45
CA ARG A 133 31.59 17.52 -0.95
C ARG A 133 30.31 17.55 -1.78
N PHE A 134 29.41 16.60 -1.54
CA PHE A 134 28.11 16.56 -2.20
C PHE A 134 27.21 17.74 -1.80
N ASP A 135 27.15 18.08 -0.52
CA ASP A 135 26.42 19.26 -0.01
C ASP A 135 27.01 20.58 -0.58
N GLU A 136 28.34 20.71 -0.61
CA GLU A 136 29.01 21.86 -1.23
C GLU A 136 28.67 21.98 -2.72
N LEU A 137 28.69 20.86 -3.44
CA LEU A 137 28.31 20.82 -4.86
C LEU A 137 26.85 21.23 -5.07
N ALA A 138 25.93 20.69 -4.27
CA ALA A 138 24.51 21.04 -4.33
C ALA A 138 24.30 22.55 -4.16
N ARG A 139 24.93 23.14 -3.13
CA ARG A 139 24.87 24.58 -2.88
C ARG A 139 25.45 25.39 -4.03
N SER A 140 26.57 24.96 -4.61
CA SER A 140 27.19 25.64 -5.76
C SER A 140 26.26 25.68 -6.99
N LEU A 141 25.39 24.68 -7.12
CA LEU A 141 24.40 24.54 -8.18
C LEU A 141 23.03 25.10 -7.81
N GLN A 142 22.91 25.74 -6.64
CA GLN A 142 21.65 26.30 -6.11
C GLN A 142 20.56 25.26 -5.84
N TYR A 143 20.96 24.05 -5.46
CA TYR A 143 20.08 22.98 -5.01
C TYR A 143 20.32 22.66 -3.53
N THR A 144 19.32 22.06 -2.88
CA THR A 144 19.57 21.25 -1.68
C THR A 144 20.23 19.93 -2.06
N ASP A 145 20.87 19.28 -1.08
CA ASP A 145 21.39 17.92 -1.23
C ASP A 145 20.31 16.92 -1.66
N GLU A 146 19.11 17.02 -1.09
CA GLU A 146 17.94 16.23 -1.48
C GLU A 146 17.51 16.47 -2.94
N GLU A 147 17.44 17.74 -3.37
CA GLU A 147 17.04 18.11 -4.73
C GLU A 147 18.05 17.63 -5.77
N LEU A 148 19.34 17.82 -5.50
CA LEU A 148 20.40 17.35 -6.38
C LEU A 148 20.39 15.82 -6.48
N GLY A 149 20.20 15.13 -5.35
CA GLY A 149 20.08 13.67 -5.31
C GLY A 149 18.95 13.15 -6.20
N LEU A 150 17.75 13.72 -6.06
CA LEU A 150 16.58 13.36 -6.87
C LEU A 150 16.81 13.63 -8.37
N LEU A 151 17.45 14.75 -8.71
CA LEU A 151 17.74 15.12 -10.09
C LEU A 151 18.69 14.11 -10.74
N LEU A 152 19.76 13.74 -10.04
CA LEU A 152 20.75 12.77 -10.53
C LEU A 152 20.11 11.41 -10.81
N ILE A 153 19.23 10.94 -9.93
CA ILE A 153 18.57 9.65 -10.08
C ILE A 153 17.57 9.66 -11.23
N ARG A 154 16.79 10.74 -11.38
CA ARG A 154 15.90 10.88 -12.55
C ARG A 154 16.69 10.85 -13.85
N ASN A 155 17.81 11.57 -13.90
CA ASN A 155 18.68 11.57 -15.07
C ASN A 155 19.29 10.19 -15.33
N PHE A 156 19.75 9.49 -14.29
CA PHE A 156 20.28 8.14 -14.41
C PHE A 156 19.24 7.16 -14.98
N MET A 157 18.03 7.15 -14.42
CA MET A 157 16.94 6.28 -14.90
C MET A 157 16.52 6.59 -16.34
N ASN A 158 16.55 7.87 -16.74
CA ASN A 158 16.25 8.26 -18.12
C ASN A 158 17.34 7.82 -19.11
N LEU A 159 18.61 7.83 -18.69
CA LEU A 159 19.75 7.44 -19.52
C LEU A 159 19.97 5.92 -19.55
N HIS A 160 19.49 5.21 -18.53
CA HIS A 160 19.67 3.77 -18.37
C HIS A 160 18.33 3.07 -18.08
N PRO A 161 17.38 3.06 -19.03
CA PRO A 161 16.05 2.46 -18.83
C PRO A 161 16.10 0.94 -18.57
N ASP A 162 17.14 0.26 -19.04
CA ASP A 162 17.34 -1.18 -18.87
C ASP A 162 18.22 -1.52 -17.66
N TYR A 163 18.55 -0.54 -16.81
CA TYR A 163 19.37 -0.78 -15.63
C TYR A 163 18.67 -1.73 -14.66
N GLN A 164 19.23 -2.93 -14.51
CA GLN A 164 18.86 -3.86 -13.45
C GLN A 164 19.92 -3.75 -12.37
N PRO A 165 19.58 -3.34 -11.13
CA PRO A 165 20.54 -3.37 -10.05
C PRO A 165 20.95 -4.83 -9.82
N ASP A 166 22.26 -5.09 -9.84
CA ASP A 166 22.77 -6.35 -9.34
C ASP A 166 22.24 -6.55 -7.92
N LYS A 167 21.71 -7.74 -7.64
CA LYS A 167 21.33 -8.12 -6.27
C LYS A 167 22.60 -8.09 -5.42
N GLY A 168 22.88 -6.93 -4.82
CA GLY A 168 23.99 -6.73 -3.93
C GLY A 168 23.94 -7.80 -2.86
N VAL A 169 24.99 -8.61 -2.79
CA VAL A 169 25.27 -9.47 -1.66
C VAL A 169 25.30 -8.56 -0.45
N SER A 170 24.30 -8.65 0.43
CA SER A 170 24.40 -8.13 1.79
C SER A 170 25.56 -8.86 2.45
N SER A 171 26.75 -8.28 2.35
CA SER A 171 27.88 -8.64 3.19
C SER A 171 27.62 -8.04 4.57
N ASP A 172 26.74 -8.70 5.32
CA ASP A 172 26.74 -8.58 6.77
C ASP A 172 28.04 -9.25 7.26
N ASN A 173 29.05 -8.43 7.49
CA ASN A 173 30.23 -8.80 8.24
C ASN A 173 30.43 -7.78 9.38
N ASN A 174 30.43 -8.36 10.59
CA ASN A 174 30.72 -7.82 11.93
C ASN A 174 29.60 -7.10 12.69
#